data_AF-A0A2E7TV97-F1
#
_entry.id   AF-A0A2E7TV97-F1
#
_cell.length_a   1.000
_cell.length_b   1.000
_cell.length_c   1.000
_cell.angle_alpha   90.00
_cell.angle_beta   90.00
_cell.angle_gamma   90.00
#
_symmetry.space_group_name_H-M   'P 1'
#
loop_
_entity.id
_entity.type
_entity.pdbx_description
1 polymer ?
#
loop_
_entity_poly.entity_id
_entity_poly.type
_entity_poly.pdbx_seq_one_letter_code
_entity_poly.pdbx_strand_id
1 'polypeptide(L)'
;MVRLTFISFLCLILSSSAIYAQTSIDACNLFEVTENESWPYVYTAVESDDASSSAEQVFEIVIDELPADGASVRVAKTVANGNWFFGQPIPLELGSNVITVAAVSFPRTVKFQFSSGEVAFSALFLNYLDINTCVAASGGISVASCGAFEPGPNETWTHVLTAVTSDDPSSGEEQMLEIEVSDLPEGGAQYRVAKTVSNGNWFFGNPVELSFGLNTANVSAVAFDRTVKFQFSSGEIEFTALALNGEPVVCDASETLGCTDAEAQNYDGSATADDGSCTYHPSFYCGTGTNWDESAGKCTADSSCTGDLDADGAVAVPDLLVFLSAFGNSCE
;
A
#
# COMPACT_ATOMS: atom_id res chain seq x y z
N MET A 1 52.52 -41.10 -2.30
CA MET A 1 51.55 -42.20 -2.43
C MET A 1 50.17 -41.59 -2.18
N VAL A 2 49.17 -41.86 -3.04
CA VAL A 2 47.72 -41.60 -2.88
C VAL A 2 47.26 -40.14 -3.17
N ARG A 3 46.79 -39.89 -4.41
CA ARG A 3 45.39 -39.66 -4.91
C ARG A 3 44.92 -38.19 -4.79
N LEU A 4 44.74 -37.43 -5.89
CA LEU A 4 43.53 -37.35 -6.75
C LEU A 4 42.25 -37.49 -5.91
N THR A 5 41.41 -36.49 -5.66
CA THR A 5 40.47 -35.76 -6.54
C THR A 5 39.60 -34.92 -5.58
N PHE A 6 38.92 -33.85 -6.03
CA PHE A 6 37.57 -33.39 -5.60
C PHE A 6 37.40 -31.93 -6.10
N ILE A 7 36.76 -31.75 -7.26
CA ILE A 7 35.32 -31.47 -7.43
C ILE A 7 35.03 -29.97 -7.23
N SER A 8 34.82 -29.33 -8.38
CA SER A 8 34.08 -28.08 -8.56
C SER A 8 32.80 -28.10 -7.72
N PHE A 9 32.74 -27.29 -6.67
CA PHE A 9 31.49 -27.02 -5.96
C PHE A 9 31.08 -25.58 -6.25
N LEU A 10 30.08 -25.51 -7.13
CA LEU A 10 29.22 -24.39 -7.46
C LEU A 10 28.95 -23.52 -6.21
N CYS A 11 29.34 -22.24 -6.27
CA CYS A 11 28.99 -21.25 -5.26
C CYS A 11 27.47 -21.02 -5.35
N LEU A 12 26.71 -21.67 -4.46
CA LEU A 12 25.31 -21.42 -4.27
C LEU A 12 25.21 -20.13 -3.44
N ILE A 13 24.99 -19.02 -4.13
CA ILE A 13 24.67 -17.73 -3.53
C ILE A 13 23.29 -17.91 -2.86
N LEU A 14 23.27 -18.21 -1.57
CA LEU A 14 22.09 -18.03 -0.74
C LEU A 14 21.99 -16.53 -0.46
N SER A 15 21.44 -15.80 -1.42
CA SER A 15 20.83 -14.50 -1.18
C SER A 15 19.69 -14.75 -0.20
N SER A 16 19.85 -14.28 1.03
CA SER A 16 18.73 -14.10 1.95
C SER A 16 17.82 -13.05 1.37
N SER A 17 16.89 -13.47 0.52
CA SER A 17 15.79 -12.65 0.05
C SER A 17 14.96 -12.29 1.26
N ALA A 18 14.98 -11.02 1.65
CA ALA A 18 13.84 -10.46 2.35
C ALA A 18 12.63 -10.76 1.45
N ILE A 19 11.71 -11.58 1.95
CA ILE A 19 10.44 -11.85 1.29
C ILE A 19 9.64 -10.56 1.45
N TYR A 20 9.85 -9.59 0.55
CA TYR A 20 8.88 -8.53 0.36
C TYR A 20 7.61 -9.21 -0.14
N ALA A 21 6.47 -8.92 0.50
CA ALA A 21 5.19 -9.42 0.04
C ALA A 21 4.99 -8.98 -1.42
N GLN A 22 4.92 -9.97 -2.30
CA GLN A 22 4.71 -9.77 -3.73
C GLN A 22 3.32 -9.18 -3.94
N THR A 23 3.22 -8.00 -4.57
CA THR A 23 1.94 -7.33 -4.84
C THR A 23 1.65 -7.42 -6.34
N SER A 24 0.46 -7.88 -6.72
CA SER A 24 0.00 -7.87 -8.11
C SER A 24 -0.63 -6.52 -8.47
N ILE A 25 -0.65 -6.18 -9.76
CA ILE A 25 -1.22 -4.92 -10.27
C ILE A 25 -2.69 -4.77 -9.88
N ASP A 26 -3.47 -5.85 -9.94
CA ASP A 26 -4.88 -5.86 -9.51
C ASP A 26 -5.07 -5.71 -8.00
N ALA A 27 -4.07 -6.06 -7.21
CA ALA A 27 -4.07 -5.95 -5.75
C ALA A 27 -3.38 -4.68 -5.23
N CYS A 28 -2.98 -3.75 -6.10
CA CYS A 28 -2.36 -2.49 -5.71
C CYS A 28 -3.26 -1.28 -6.02
N ASN A 29 -3.53 -0.49 -4.98
CA ASN A 29 -4.29 0.76 -5.01
C ASN A 29 -3.73 1.86 -5.95
N LEU A 30 -2.49 1.75 -6.42
CA LEU A 30 -1.92 2.69 -7.38
C LEU A 30 -2.43 2.51 -8.81
N PHE A 31 -3.04 1.36 -9.13
CA PHE A 31 -3.53 1.07 -10.46
C PHE A 31 -5.06 1.18 -10.51
N GLU A 32 -5.55 2.08 -11.36
CA GLU A 32 -6.99 2.25 -11.58
C GLU A 32 -7.49 1.22 -12.60
N VAL A 33 -8.71 0.72 -12.41
CA VAL A 33 -9.39 -0.15 -13.38
C VAL A 33 -10.00 0.70 -14.49
N THR A 34 -9.92 0.21 -15.74
CA THR A 34 -10.51 0.87 -16.91
C THR A 34 -11.56 0.01 -17.59
N GLU A 35 -12.45 0.63 -18.36
CA GLU A 35 -13.45 -0.06 -19.19
C GLU A 35 -12.84 -0.81 -20.39
N ASN A 36 -11.54 -0.66 -20.66
CA ASN A 36 -10.88 -1.32 -21.78
C ASN A 36 -10.40 -2.72 -21.39
N GLU A 37 -11.15 -3.75 -21.79
CA GLU A 37 -10.83 -5.14 -21.48
C GLU A 37 -9.44 -5.61 -21.95
N SER A 38 -8.87 -4.98 -23.00
CA SER A 38 -7.51 -5.32 -23.45
C SER A 38 -6.41 -4.63 -22.63
N TRP A 39 -6.78 -3.62 -21.85
CA TRP A 39 -5.90 -2.77 -21.04
C TRP A 39 -6.57 -2.41 -19.71
N PRO A 40 -6.92 -3.42 -18.90
CA PRO A 40 -7.84 -3.25 -17.77
C PRO A 40 -7.27 -2.41 -16.63
N TYR A 41 -5.94 -2.26 -16.51
CA TYR A 41 -5.32 -1.52 -15.41
C TYR A 41 -4.48 -0.35 -15.93
N VAL A 42 -4.49 0.77 -15.22
CA VAL A 42 -3.75 1.97 -15.61
C VAL A 42 -3.11 2.66 -14.41
N TYR A 43 -1.85 3.04 -14.58
CA TYR A 43 -1.17 4.00 -13.72
C TYR A 43 -1.10 5.37 -14.40
N THR A 44 -1.60 6.41 -13.74
CA THR A 44 -1.52 7.80 -14.22
C THR A 44 -0.23 8.43 -13.72
N ALA A 45 0.72 8.71 -14.61
CA ALA A 45 2.00 9.28 -14.22
C ALA A 45 1.97 10.81 -14.10
N VAL A 46 1.18 11.48 -14.96
CA VAL A 46 1.01 12.93 -14.94
C VAL A 46 -0.25 13.31 -15.71
N GLU A 47 -0.98 14.32 -15.25
CA GLU A 47 -2.13 14.91 -15.93
C GLU A 47 -1.78 16.23 -16.63
N SER A 48 -2.61 16.64 -17.59
CA SER A 48 -2.27 17.78 -18.47
C SER A 48 -2.20 19.15 -17.77
N ASP A 49 -2.75 19.28 -16.57
CA ASP A 49 -2.72 20.47 -15.73
C ASP A 49 -1.53 20.51 -14.76
N ASP A 50 -0.80 19.39 -14.61
CA ASP A 50 0.41 19.34 -13.80
C ASP A 50 1.52 20.20 -14.40
N ALA A 51 2.31 20.84 -13.52
CA ALA A 51 3.46 21.65 -13.93
C ALA A 51 4.53 20.83 -14.68
N SER A 52 4.64 19.52 -14.38
CA SER A 52 5.58 18.59 -15.00
C SER A 52 5.02 17.88 -16.24
N SER A 53 3.78 18.17 -16.65
CA SER A 53 3.07 17.48 -17.75
C SER A 53 3.82 17.49 -19.10
N SER A 54 4.63 18.52 -19.34
CA SER A 54 5.46 18.63 -20.54
C SER A 54 6.81 17.93 -20.44
N ALA A 55 7.30 17.65 -19.23
CA ALA A 55 8.60 17.03 -18.96
C ALA A 55 8.66 15.57 -19.43
N GLU A 56 9.87 15.01 -19.46
CA GLU A 56 10.07 13.58 -19.66
C GLU A 56 9.48 12.80 -18.48
N GLN A 57 8.89 11.65 -18.75
CA GLN A 57 8.41 10.72 -17.74
C GLN A 57 9.17 9.40 -17.86
N VAL A 58 9.79 8.95 -16.78
CA VAL A 58 10.50 7.66 -16.71
C VAL A 58 9.79 6.79 -15.69
N PHE A 59 9.11 5.76 -16.15
CA PHE A 59 8.43 4.79 -15.28
C PHE A 59 9.24 3.49 -15.26
N GLU A 60 9.48 2.97 -14.07
CA GLU A 60 10.15 1.69 -13.86
C GLU A 60 9.30 0.82 -12.96
N ILE A 61 9.15 -0.45 -13.35
CA ILE A 61 8.51 -1.49 -12.55
C ILE A 61 9.44 -2.71 -12.47
N VAL A 62 9.64 -3.25 -11.27
CA VAL A 62 10.45 -4.45 -11.04
C VAL A 62 9.51 -5.63 -10.86
N ILE A 63 9.43 -6.49 -11.88
CA ILE A 63 8.47 -7.59 -11.97
C ILE A 63 9.06 -8.87 -11.39
N ASP A 64 8.33 -9.50 -10.48
CA ASP A 64 8.72 -10.75 -9.84
C ASP A 64 8.05 -11.96 -10.51
N GLU A 65 6.82 -11.79 -11.02
CA GLU A 65 6.04 -12.84 -11.67
C GLU A 65 5.16 -12.29 -12.79
N LEU A 66 4.97 -13.11 -13.83
CA LEU A 66 4.12 -12.82 -14.98
C LEU A 66 3.08 -13.95 -15.15
N PRO A 67 1.88 -13.63 -15.66
CA PRO A 67 0.90 -14.65 -16.05
C PRO A 67 1.47 -15.57 -17.13
N ALA A 68 0.94 -16.80 -17.21
CA ALA A 68 1.45 -17.84 -18.12
C ALA A 68 1.42 -17.42 -19.61
N ASP A 69 0.44 -16.60 -20.01
CA ASP A 69 0.31 -16.07 -21.36
C ASP A 69 1.13 -14.79 -21.61
N GLY A 70 1.86 -14.33 -20.60
CA GLY A 70 2.62 -13.07 -20.59
C GLY A 70 1.73 -11.84 -20.39
N ALA A 71 2.36 -10.70 -20.16
CA ALA A 71 1.69 -9.41 -20.04
C ALA A 71 2.44 -8.33 -20.81
N SER A 72 1.76 -7.22 -21.10
CA SER A 72 2.32 -6.07 -21.79
C SER A 72 1.89 -4.78 -21.11
N VAL A 73 2.73 -3.76 -21.26
CA VAL A 73 2.42 -2.36 -20.93
C VAL A 73 2.34 -1.55 -22.23
N ARG A 74 1.48 -0.53 -22.28
CA ARG A 74 1.51 0.49 -23.33
C ARG A 74 1.42 1.89 -22.74
N VAL A 75 2.01 2.84 -23.46
CA VAL A 75 1.89 4.26 -23.14
C VAL A 75 0.63 4.83 -23.79
N ALA A 76 -0.29 5.37 -22.99
CA ALA A 76 -1.38 6.21 -23.43
C ALA A 76 -1.05 7.67 -23.11
N LYS A 77 -1.11 8.58 -24.07
CA LYS A 77 -0.82 10.00 -23.83
C LYS A 77 -1.65 10.92 -24.71
N THR A 78 -1.90 12.15 -24.26
CA THR A 78 -2.45 13.17 -25.14
C THR A 78 -1.37 13.79 -26.03
N VAL A 79 -1.75 14.18 -27.24
CA VAL A 79 -0.89 14.92 -28.17
C VAL A 79 -1.33 16.39 -28.28
N ALA A 80 -0.59 17.22 -29.02
CA ALA A 80 -0.77 18.68 -29.02
C ALA A 80 -2.19 19.17 -29.38
N ASN A 81 -2.97 18.36 -30.09
CA ASN A 81 -4.35 18.67 -30.47
C ASN A 81 -5.39 18.19 -29.45
N GLY A 82 -4.95 17.67 -28.29
CA GLY A 82 -5.80 17.11 -27.24
C GLY A 82 -6.24 15.66 -27.46
N ASN A 83 -5.97 15.05 -28.63
CA ASN A 83 -6.35 13.67 -28.89
C ASN A 83 -5.44 12.68 -28.16
N TRP A 84 -5.99 11.51 -27.85
CA TRP A 84 -5.23 10.38 -27.33
C TRP A 84 -4.38 9.70 -28.42
N PHE A 85 -3.16 9.37 -28.04
CA PHE A 85 -2.26 8.48 -28.75
C PHE A 85 -1.99 7.25 -27.86
N PHE A 86 -2.15 6.07 -28.44
CA PHE A 86 -1.86 4.79 -27.80
C PHE A 86 -0.63 4.18 -28.47
N GLY A 87 0.41 3.95 -27.69
CA GLY A 87 1.63 3.29 -28.14
C GLY A 87 1.42 1.82 -28.51
N GLN A 88 2.41 1.25 -29.18
CA GLN A 88 2.45 -0.20 -29.39
C GLN A 88 2.61 -0.91 -28.04
N PRO A 89 2.05 -2.12 -27.88
CA PRO A 89 2.29 -2.95 -26.71
C PRO A 89 3.78 -3.25 -26.55
N ILE A 90 4.28 -3.10 -25.33
CA ILE A 90 5.63 -3.45 -24.91
C ILE A 90 5.50 -4.68 -24.02
N PRO A 91 6.01 -5.86 -24.44
CA PRO A 91 6.02 -7.05 -23.60
C PRO A 91 6.80 -6.79 -22.31
N LEU A 92 6.26 -7.25 -21.19
CA LEU A 92 6.93 -7.20 -19.90
C LEU A 92 7.81 -8.44 -19.71
N GLU A 93 8.97 -8.25 -19.08
CA GLU A 93 9.90 -9.32 -18.71
C GLU A 93 10.08 -9.37 -17.19
N LEU A 94 10.58 -10.49 -16.65
CA LEU A 94 10.94 -10.56 -15.23
C LEU A 94 12.10 -9.60 -14.93
N GLY A 95 12.07 -8.95 -13.77
CA GLY A 95 13.04 -7.93 -13.36
C GLY A 95 12.64 -6.51 -13.75
N SER A 96 13.63 -5.63 -13.91
CA SER A 96 13.41 -4.21 -14.18
C SER A 96 12.92 -3.97 -15.61
N ASN A 97 11.78 -3.29 -15.73
CA ASN A 97 11.20 -2.81 -16.98
C ASN A 97 11.12 -1.29 -16.93
N VAL A 98 11.89 -0.61 -17.79
CA VAL A 98 11.96 0.86 -17.83
C VAL A 98 11.29 1.37 -19.09
N ILE A 99 10.29 2.25 -18.94
CA ILE A 99 9.56 2.88 -20.03
C ILE A 99 9.72 4.40 -19.96
N THR A 100 10.31 4.97 -21.00
CA THR A 100 10.56 6.42 -21.10
C THR A 100 9.62 7.09 -22.09
N VAL A 101 8.98 8.17 -21.66
CA VAL A 101 8.15 9.04 -22.47
C VAL A 101 8.82 10.42 -22.58
N ALA A 102 9.47 10.65 -23.73
CA ALA A 102 10.23 11.87 -23.99
C ALA A 102 9.43 13.17 -23.76
N ALA A 103 10.13 14.21 -23.33
CA ALA A 103 9.58 15.55 -23.12
C ALA A 103 8.98 16.15 -24.41
N VAL A 104 8.02 17.05 -24.26
CA VAL A 104 7.38 17.80 -25.35
C VAL A 104 7.21 19.27 -24.96
N SER A 105 6.78 20.11 -25.90
CA SER A 105 6.60 21.56 -25.68
C SER A 105 5.16 21.98 -25.38
N PHE A 106 4.28 21.05 -25.01
CA PHE A 106 2.88 21.29 -24.68
C PHE A 106 2.46 20.44 -23.46
N PRO A 107 1.47 20.86 -22.68
CA PRO A 107 0.95 20.06 -21.57
C PRO A 107 0.26 18.79 -22.08
N ARG A 108 0.50 17.66 -21.43
CA ARG A 108 -0.09 16.37 -21.81
C ARG A 108 -0.34 15.48 -20.60
N THR A 109 -1.33 14.60 -20.72
CA THR A 109 -1.49 13.48 -19.80
C THR A 109 -0.64 12.31 -20.28
N VAL A 110 0.00 11.57 -19.37
CA VAL A 110 0.72 10.32 -19.65
C VAL A 110 0.25 9.24 -18.68
N LYS A 111 -0.17 8.10 -19.23
CA LYS A 111 -0.59 6.92 -18.49
C LYS A 111 0.10 5.67 -19.00
N PHE A 112 0.35 4.72 -18.10
CA PHE A 112 0.88 3.40 -18.39
C PHE A 112 -0.25 2.39 -18.19
N GLN A 113 -0.69 1.77 -19.28
CA GLN A 113 -1.78 0.81 -19.25
C GLN A 113 -1.22 -0.60 -19.32
N PHE A 114 -1.77 -1.52 -18.54
CA PHE A 114 -1.32 -2.91 -18.42
C PHE A 114 -2.39 -3.86 -18.93
N SER A 115 -1.96 -4.92 -19.60
CA SER A 115 -2.85 -5.92 -20.20
C SER A 115 -3.36 -6.98 -19.22
N SER A 116 -2.79 -7.05 -18.01
CA SER A 116 -3.17 -8.02 -16.97
C SER A 116 -2.93 -7.44 -15.57
N GLY A 117 -3.81 -7.81 -14.64
CA GLY A 117 -3.69 -7.51 -13.21
C GLY A 117 -2.77 -8.47 -12.47
N GLU A 118 -2.61 -9.69 -12.99
CA GLU A 118 -1.81 -10.77 -12.39
C GLU A 118 -0.29 -10.51 -12.43
N VAL A 119 0.15 -9.39 -13.04
CA VAL A 119 1.57 -9.01 -13.03
C VAL A 119 1.98 -8.66 -11.62
N ALA A 120 2.92 -9.41 -11.07
CA ALA A 120 3.40 -9.20 -9.72
C ALA A 120 4.74 -8.47 -9.69
N PHE A 121 4.90 -7.52 -8.77
CA PHE A 121 6.06 -6.65 -8.71
C PHE A 121 6.47 -6.36 -7.26
N SER A 122 7.72 -5.95 -7.11
CA SER A 122 8.34 -5.60 -5.82
C SER A 122 8.71 -4.12 -5.71
N ALA A 123 8.80 -3.39 -6.82
CA ALA A 123 9.13 -1.98 -6.82
C ALA A 123 8.53 -1.20 -7.99
N LEU A 124 8.22 0.07 -7.73
CA LEU A 124 7.71 1.05 -8.68
C LEU A 124 8.45 2.36 -8.52
N PHE A 125 8.92 2.92 -9.63
CA PHE A 125 9.56 4.23 -9.64
C PHE A 125 8.95 5.11 -10.73
N LEU A 126 8.75 6.39 -10.39
CA LEU A 126 8.42 7.42 -11.37
C LEU A 126 9.43 8.55 -11.24
N ASN A 127 10.10 8.87 -12.36
CA ASN A 127 11.14 9.89 -12.44
C ASN A 127 12.23 9.68 -11.37
N TYR A 128 12.64 8.42 -11.19
CA TYR A 128 13.67 7.97 -10.24
C TYR A 128 13.29 8.12 -8.76
N LEU A 129 12.02 8.42 -8.46
CA LEU A 129 11.49 8.42 -7.09
C LEU A 129 10.73 7.13 -6.87
N ASP A 130 10.96 6.50 -5.72
CA ASP A 130 10.17 5.36 -5.28
C ASP A 130 8.73 5.85 -5.01
N ILE A 131 7.79 5.24 -5.71
CA ILE A 131 6.36 5.52 -5.59
C ILE A 131 5.60 4.30 -5.11
N ASN A 132 6.28 3.22 -4.72
CA ASN A 132 5.63 1.98 -4.32
C ASN A 132 5.01 2.13 -2.92
N THR A 133 3.85 2.77 -2.88
CA THR A 133 2.96 2.83 -1.71
C THR A 133 1.84 1.79 -1.82
N CYS A 134 2.08 0.72 -2.59
CA CYS A 134 1.11 -0.35 -2.73
C CYS A 134 0.87 -0.99 -1.37
N VAL A 135 -0.38 -0.98 -0.95
CA VAL A 135 -0.82 -1.76 0.20
C VAL A 135 -1.44 -3.02 -0.39
N ALA A 136 -0.68 -4.12 -0.37
CA ALA A 136 -1.19 -5.42 -0.73
C ALA A 136 -2.30 -5.80 0.25
N ALA A 137 -3.47 -6.07 -0.29
CA ALA A 137 -4.67 -6.48 0.40
C ALA A 137 -4.62 -7.89 1.05
N SER A 138 -3.49 -8.35 1.57
CA SER A 138 -3.46 -9.62 2.30
C SER A 138 -3.80 -9.38 3.76
N GLY A 139 -4.88 -10.01 4.26
CA GLY A 139 -5.23 -10.01 5.68
C GLY A 139 -6.49 -9.23 6.05
N GLY A 140 -7.42 -9.00 5.13
CA GLY A 140 -8.70 -8.38 5.41
C GLY A 140 -9.68 -9.29 6.16
N ILE A 141 -10.69 -8.69 6.78
CA ILE A 141 -11.88 -9.38 7.28
C ILE A 141 -13.03 -9.14 6.30
N SER A 142 -13.83 -10.17 6.03
CA SER A 142 -15.01 -10.00 5.19
C SER A 142 -16.12 -9.24 5.92
N VAL A 143 -16.90 -8.45 5.18
CA VAL A 143 -18.11 -7.77 5.68
C VAL A 143 -19.06 -8.76 6.37
N ALA A 144 -19.18 -9.98 5.86
CA ALA A 144 -19.99 -11.03 6.47
C ALA A 144 -19.45 -11.55 7.82
N SER A 145 -18.15 -11.44 8.06
CA SER A 145 -17.49 -11.89 9.29
C SER A 145 -17.35 -10.78 10.33
N CYS A 146 -17.56 -9.52 9.94
CA CYS A 146 -17.48 -8.37 10.82
C CYS A 146 -18.83 -8.11 11.52
N GLY A 147 -18.85 -8.27 12.85
CA GLY A 147 -20.02 -8.09 13.71
C GLY A 147 -20.54 -6.65 13.81
N ALA A 148 -19.85 -5.65 13.26
CA ALA A 148 -20.39 -4.31 13.09
C ALA A 148 -21.46 -4.21 11.99
N PHE A 149 -21.51 -5.19 11.09
CA PHE A 149 -22.49 -5.24 10.00
C PHE A 149 -23.69 -6.11 10.38
N GLU A 150 -24.87 -5.54 10.20
CA GLU A 150 -26.13 -6.25 10.38
C GLU A 150 -26.64 -6.79 9.02
N PRO A 151 -27.54 -7.80 9.03
CA PRO A 151 -28.22 -8.23 7.82
C PRO A 151 -28.92 -7.06 7.12
N GLY A 152 -28.65 -6.92 5.83
CA GLY A 152 -29.21 -5.87 5.00
C GLY A 152 -30.68 -6.10 4.63
N PRO A 153 -31.35 -5.10 4.03
CA PRO A 153 -32.80 -5.12 3.86
C PRO A 153 -33.34 -6.07 2.79
N ASN A 154 -32.50 -6.61 1.89
CA ASN A 154 -32.91 -7.48 0.78
C ASN A 154 -31.70 -8.16 0.12
N GLU A 155 -31.96 -8.99 -0.91
CA GLU A 155 -30.94 -9.75 -1.64
C GLU A 155 -29.93 -8.87 -2.41
N THR A 156 -30.26 -7.63 -2.73
CA THR A 156 -29.34 -6.70 -3.43
C THR A 156 -28.44 -5.94 -2.45
N TRP A 157 -28.94 -5.70 -1.24
CA TRP A 157 -28.25 -4.95 -0.20
C TRP A 157 -28.18 -5.86 1.02
N THR A 158 -27.16 -6.70 1.03
CA THR A 158 -27.07 -7.89 1.89
C THR A 158 -26.55 -7.57 3.28
N HIS A 159 -25.80 -6.48 3.45
CA HIS A 159 -25.21 -6.08 4.72
C HIS A 159 -25.41 -4.58 4.96
N VAL A 160 -25.50 -4.17 6.22
CA VAL A 160 -25.70 -2.76 6.60
C VAL A 160 -24.86 -2.38 7.81
N LEU A 161 -24.09 -1.30 7.65
CA LEU A 161 -23.43 -0.60 8.75
C LEU A 161 -24.30 0.59 9.16
N THR A 162 -24.67 0.68 10.43
CA THR A 162 -25.42 1.84 10.94
C THR A 162 -24.45 2.88 11.45
N ALA A 163 -24.42 4.06 10.82
CA ALA A 163 -23.54 5.15 11.24
C ALA A 163 -24.10 5.89 12.45
N VAL A 164 -25.39 6.22 12.39
CA VAL A 164 -26.09 6.92 13.47
C VAL A 164 -27.60 6.68 13.38
N THR A 165 -28.28 6.72 14.52
CA THR A 165 -29.75 6.64 14.62
C THR A 165 -30.34 7.98 15.03
N SER A 166 -31.61 8.22 14.68
CA SER A 166 -32.28 9.51 14.92
C SER A 166 -32.46 9.89 16.40
N ASP A 167 -32.22 8.99 17.34
CA ASP A 167 -32.23 9.26 18.78
C ASP A 167 -30.88 9.75 19.31
N ASP A 168 -29.82 9.66 18.51
CA ASP A 168 -28.50 10.20 18.85
C ASP A 168 -28.46 11.73 18.66
N PRO A 169 -27.96 12.52 19.64
CA PRO A 169 -27.80 13.97 19.50
C PRO A 169 -26.91 14.41 18.33
N SER A 170 -25.96 13.56 17.90
CA SER A 170 -25.06 13.80 16.76
C SER A 170 -25.68 13.43 15.41
N SER A 171 -26.92 12.94 15.40
CA SER A 171 -27.54 12.37 14.19
C SER A 171 -27.73 13.37 13.03
N GLY A 172 -27.83 14.66 13.36
CA GLY A 172 -27.82 15.75 12.39
C GLY A 172 -26.43 16.10 11.84
N GLU A 173 -25.34 15.68 12.48
CA GLU A 173 -23.97 16.02 12.08
C GLU A 173 -23.57 15.32 10.76
N GLU A 174 -22.43 15.75 10.21
CA GLU A 174 -21.83 15.09 9.05
C GLU A 174 -21.42 13.66 9.43
N GLN A 175 -21.65 12.71 8.52
CA GLN A 175 -21.23 11.33 8.71
C GLN A 175 -20.24 10.96 7.61
N MET A 176 -19.10 10.41 7.99
CA MET A 176 -18.04 10.00 7.07
C MET A 176 -17.72 8.52 7.30
N LEU A 177 -17.86 7.71 6.26
CA LEU A 177 -17.39 6.35 6.23
C LEU A 177 -16.08 6.30 5.45
N GLU A 178 -15.11 5.59 6.00
CA GLU A 178 -13.85 5.24 5.34
C GLU A 178 -13.69 3.72 5.45
N ILE A 179 -13.51 3.05 4.30
CA ILE A 179 -13.26 1.61 4.25
C ILE A 179 -12.11 1.33 3.30
N GLU A 180 -11.09 0.63 3.78
CA GLU A 180 -9.95 0.21 2.98
C GLU A 180 -10.19 -1.20 2.46
N VAL A 181 -10.73 -1.29 1.24
CA VAL A 181 -11.14 -2.55 0.61
C VAL A 181 -9.91 -3.33 0.16
N SER A 182 -9.84 -4.57 0.63
CA SER A 182 -8.78 -5.51 0.32
C SER A 182 -9.21 -6.53 -0.73
N ASP A 183 -10.46 -7.00 -0.70
CA ASP A 183 -10.95 -7.94 -1.72
C ASP A 183 -12.40 -7.67 -2.13
N LEU A 184 -12.75 -8.05 -3.36
CA LEU A 184 -14.07 -7.88 -3.95
C LEU A 184 -14.54 -9.18 -4.64
N PRO A 185 -15.85 -9.50 -4.59
CA PRO A 185 -16.39 -10.66 -5.28
C PRO A 185 -16.27 -10.55 -6.80
N GLU A 186 -16.33 -11.70 -7.49
CA GLU A 186 -16.37 -11.75 -8.96
C GLU A 186 -17.57 -10.94 -9.48
N GLY A 187 -17.29 -9.87 -10.24
CA GLY A 187 -18.30 -8.91 -10.71
C GLY A 187 -18.41 -7.62 -9.90
N GLY A 188 -17.56 -7.43 -8.89
CA GLY A 188 -17.47 -6.21 -8.10
C GLY A 188 -18.56 -6.10 -7.02
N ALA A 189 -18.48 -5.05 -6.21
CA ALA A 189 -19.49 -4.75 -5.20
C ALA A 189 -19.74 -3.25 -5.09
N GLN A 190 -20.89 -2.91 -4.54
CA GLN A 190 -21.37 -1.54 -4.42
C GLN A 190 -21.78 -1.24 -2.98
N TYR A 191 -21.69 0.03 -2.60
CA TYR A 191 -22.38 0.54 -1.42
C TYR A 191 -23.44 1.58 -1.82
N ARG A 192 -24.39 1.86 -0.92
CA ARG A 192 -25.25 3.04 -1.01
C ARG A 192 -25.53 3.63 0.36
N VAL A 193 -25.81 4.92 0.37
CA VAL A 193 -26.29 5.62 1.56
C VAL A 193 -27.80 5.48 1.68
N ALA A 194 -28.28 4.93 2.79
CA ALA A 194 -29.67 4.95 3.18
C ALA A 194 -29.84 5.91 4.36
N LYS A 195 -30.71 6.91 4.25
CA LYS A 195 -30.94 7.89 5.32
C LYS A 195 -32.39 8.31 5.45
N THR A 196 -32.81 8.76 6.63
CA THR A 196 -34.10 9.44 6.77
C THR A 196 -33.98 10.92 6.39
N VAL A 197 -35.04 11.46 5.81
CA VAL A 197 -35.16 12.90 5.51
C VAL A 197 -36.09 13.57 6.54
N SER A 198 -36.24 14.90 6.46
CA SER A 198 -36.93 15.71 7.50
C SER A 198 -38.40 15.34 7.75
N ASN A 199 -39.05 14.62 6.84
CA ASN A 199 -40.42 14.11 7.02
C ASN A 199 -40.48 12.68 7.56
N GLY A 200 -39.34 12.11 7.96
CA GLY A 200 -39.21 10.74 8.46
C GLY A 200 -39.15 9.65 7.38
N ASN A 201 -39.32 9.99 6.11
CA ASN A 201 -39.23 9.01 5.02
C ASN A 201 -37.78 8.61 4.75
N TRP A 202 -37.59 7.38 4.25
CA TRP A 202 -36.30 6.91 3.76
C TRP A 202 -35.98 7.49 2.39
N PHE A 203 -34.74 7.92 2.26
CA PHE A 203 -34.06 8.23 1.01
C PHE A 203 -32.94 7.20 0.80
N PHE A 204 -32.88 6.62 -0.40
CA PHE A 204 -31.82 5.71 -0.81
C PHE A 204 -31.01 6.41 -1.91
N GLY A 205 -29.73 6.61 -1.65
CA GLY A 205 -28.79 7.15 -2.63
C GLY A 205 -28.60 6.20 -3.79
N ASN A 206 -28.01 6.74 -4.87
CA ASN A 206 -27.57 5.92 -5.97
C ASN A 206 -26.48 4.94 -5.48
N PRO A 207 -26.44 3.72 -6.04
CA PRO A 207 -25.33 2.82 -5.80
C PRO A 207 -24.00 3.44 -6.26
N VAL A 208 -22.94 3.15 -5.51
CA VAL A 208 -21.56 3.56 -5.79
C VAL A 208 -20.71 2.30 -5.81
N GLU A 209 -19.99 2.07 -6.90
CA GLU A 209 -19.03 0.96 -7.02
C GLU A 209 -17.89 1.15 -6.02
N LEU A 210 -17.48 0.05 -5.39
CA LEU A 210 -16.28 -0.02 -4.58
C LEU A 210 -15.09 -0.33 -5.48
N SER A 211 -13.95 0.27 -5.16
CA SER A 211 -12.64 -0.10 -5.71
C SER A 211 -11.75 -0.67 -4.62
N PHE A 212 -10.63 -1.29 -4.98
CA PHE A 212 -9.59 -1.62 -4.00
C PHE A 212 -9.03 -0.35 -3.33
N GLY A 213 -8.51 -0.50 -2.11
CA GLY A 213 -7.99 0.59 -1.30
C GLY A 213 -9.07 1.43 -0.63
N LEU A 214 -8.73 2.68 -0.30
CA LEU A 214 -9.61 3.58 0.45
C LEU A 214 -10.83 4.02 -0.37
N ASN A 215 -12.02 3.71 0.14
CA ASN A 215 -13.30 4.22 -0.33
C ASN A 215 -13.89 5.13 0.76
N THR A 216 -14.30 6.34 0.36
CA THR A 216 -14.89 7.32 1.29
C THR A 216 -16.33 7.62 0.89
N ALA A 217 -17.22 7.68 1.88
CA ALA A 217 -18.59 8.13 1.70
C ALA A 217 -18.93 9.25 2.69
N ASN A 218 -19.24 10.44 2.17
CA ASN A 218 -19.63 11.60 2.98
C ASN A 218 -21.14 11.85 2.90
N VAL A 219 -21.77 12.01 4.07
CA VAL A 219 -23.16 12.43 4.24
C VAL A 219 -23.22 13.77 4.98
N SER A 220 -23.42 14.85 4.23
CA SER A 220 -23.43 16.23 4.76
C SER A 220 -24.38 16.44 5.93
N ALA A 221 -24.00 17.31 6.86
CA ALA A 221 -24.80 17.70 8.03
C ALA A 221 -26.17 18.31 7.67
N VAL A 222 -27.14 18.17 8.58
CA VAL A 222 -28.50 18.74 8.51
C VAL A 222 -28.96 19.23 9.89
N ALA A 223 -30.03 20.01 9.93
CA ALA A 223 -30.58 20.60 11.15
C ALA A 223 -31.69 19.76 11.84
N PHE A 224 -31.87 18.50 11.46
CA PHE A 224 -32.90 17.61 12.00
C PHE A 224 -32.33 16.24 12.29
N ASP A 225 -32.91 15.55 13.27
CA ASP A 225 -32.48 14.21 13.65
C ASP A 225 -32.79 13.19 12.56
N ARG A 226 -31.83 12.33 12.25
CA ARG A 226 -31.95 11.37 11.14
C ARG A 226 -31.20 10.08 11.42
N THR A 227 -31.61 9.02 10.76
CA THR A 227 -30.82 7.78 10.72
C THR A 227 -29.97 7.80 9.46
N VAL A 228 -28.69 7.40 9.56
CA VAL A 228 -27.79 7.21 8.40
C VAL A 228 -27.22 5.79 8.46
N LYS A 229 -27.29 5.09 7.34
CA LYS A 229 -26.77 3.74 7.16
C LYS A 229 -26.03 3.62 5.84
N PHE A 230 -24.99 2.79 5.83
CA PHE A 230 -24.28 2.38 4.63
C PHE A 230 -24.66 0.93 4.33
N GLN A 231 -25.28 0.71 3.18
CA GLN A 231 -25.72 -0.62 2.74
C GLN A 231 -24.75 -1.14 1.69
N PHE A 232 -24.31 -2.38 1.85
CA PHE A 232 -23.34 -3.05 0.99
C PHE A 232 -24.00 -4.18 0.21
N SER A 233 -23.60 -4.37 -1.05
CA SER A 233 -24.22 -5.37 -1.93
C SER A 233 -23.76 -6.80 -1.65
N SER A 234 -22.56 -6.99 -1.12
CA SER A 234 -21.99 -8.31 -0.84
C SER A 234 -21.37 -8.39 0.55
N GLY A 235 -21.41 -9.57 1.15
CA GLY A 235 -20.65 -9.90 2.37
C GLY A 235 -19.25 -10.42 2.09
N GLU A 236 -18.92 -10.70 0.83
CA GLU A 236 -17.61 -11.18 0.36
C GLU A 236 -16.60 -10.03 0.17
N ILE A 237 -17.02 -8.78 0.38
CA ILE A 237 -16.10 -7.64 0.42
C ILE A 237 -15.16 -7.86 1.60
N GLU A 238 -13.85 -7.92 1.37
CA GLU A 238 -12.85 -7.90 2.43
C GLU A 238 -12.27 -6.50 2.58
N PHE A 239 -11.93 -6.13 3.82
CA PHE A 239 -11.30 -4.85 4.12
C PHE A 239 -10.26 -5.00 5.23
N THR A 240 -9.25 -4.13 5.22
CA THR A 240 -8.18 -4.07 6.23
C THR A 240 -8.42 -2.99 7.28
N ALA A 241 -9.17 -1.95 6.94
CA ALA A 241 -9.53 -0.87 7.85
C ALA A 241 -10.96 -0.38 7.60
N LEU A 242 -11.66 -0.04 8.67
CA LEU A 242 -13.00 0.52 8.64
C LEU A 242 -13.08 1.62 9.71
N ALA A 243 -13.50 2.81 9.33
CA ALA A 243 -13.69 3.92 10.25
C ALA A 243 -15.00 4.67 9.97
N LEU A 244 -15.61 5.16 11.05
CA LEU A 244 -16.78 6.04 11.03
C LEU A 244 -16.43 7.34 11.77
N ASN A 245 -16.56 8.46 11.08
CA ASN A 245 -16.28 9.80 11.61
C ASN A 245 -14.85 9.95 12.16
N GLY A 246 -13.88 9.25 11.53
CA GLY A 246 -12.48 9.23 11.94
C GLY A 246 -12.15 8.24 13.09
N GLU A 247 -13.16 7.55 13.63
CA GLU A 247 -12.96 6.54 14.68
C GLU A 247 -13.02 5.12 14.09
N PRO A 248 -12.08 4.22 14.43
CA PRO A 248 -12.10 2.84 13.96
C PRO A 248 -13.38 2.09 14.36
N VAL A 249 -13.92 1.30 13.44
CA VAL A 249 -15.06 0.41 13.69
C VAL A 249 -14.52 -0.99 14.00
N VAL A 250 -14.88 -1.51 15.17
CA VAL A 250 -14.43 -2.83 15.65
C VAL A 250 -15.38 -3.92 15.19
N CYS A 251 -14.84 -5.02 14.68
CA CYS A 251 -15.61 -6.11 14.07
C CYS A 251 -16.04 -7.20 15.06
N ASP A 252 -15.37 -7.36 16.20
CA ASP A 252 -15.85 -8.24 17.26
C ASP A 252 -15.98 -7.44 18.57
N ALA A 253 -17.11 -7.57 19.27
CA ALA A 253 -17.27 -7.01 20.61
C ALA A 253 -16.35 -7.71 21.65
N SER A 254 -15.71 -8.83 21.28
CA SER A 254 -14.65 -9.48 22.03
C SER A 254 -13.24 -8.99 21.68
N GLU A 255 -13.10 -8.12 20.68
CA GLU A 255 -11.81 -7.51 20.35
C GLU A 255 -11.50 -6.38 21.35
N THR A 256 -10.44 -6.59 22.13
CA THR A 256 -9.87 -5.54 22.96
C THR A 256 -8.78 -4.89 22.12
N LEU A 257 -9.00 -3.64 21.72
CA LEU A 257 -8.03 -2.86 20.96
C LEU A 257 -6.88 -2.41 21.88
N GLY A 258 -5.66 -2.54 21.38
CA GLY A 258 -4.44 -2.06 22.03
C GLY A 258 -3.20 -2.60 21.32
N CYS A 259 -2.02 -2.16 21.71
CA CYS A 259 -0.79 -2.64 21.07
C CYS A 259 -0.58 -4.14 21.31
N THR A 260 -0.48 -4.93 20.23
CA THR A 260 -0.31 -6.39 20.31
C THR A 260 1.15 -6.85 20.23
N ASP A 261 2.07 -5.94 19.89
CA ASP A 261 3.49 -6.24 19.82
C ASP A 261 4.13 -6.28 21.22
N ALA A 262 4.62 -7.45 21.62
CA ALA A 262 5.27 -7.68 22.90
C ALA A 262 6.60 -6.93 23.09
N GLU A 263 7.19 -6.39 22.02
CA GLU A 263 8.41 -5.57 22.05
C GLU A 263 8.11 -4.06 22.20
N ALA A 264 6.85 -3.64 22.07
CA ALA A 264 6.43 -2.26 22.27
C ALA A 264 6.34 -1.88 23.76
N GLN A 265 6.58 -0.59 24.05
CA GLN A 265 6.53 -0.03 25.40
C GLN A 265 5.12 0.01 26.00
N ASN A 266 4.11 0.13 25.14
CA ASN A 266 2.69 0.14 25.51
C ASN A 266 1.97 -1.15 25.11
N TYR A 267 2.71 -2.27 25.02
CA TYR A 267 2.11 -3.60 24.84
C TYR A 267 0.97 -3.84 25.84
N ASP A 268 -0.20 -4.21 25.32
CA ASP A 268 -1.35 -4.59 26.12
C ASP A 268 -1.61 -6.09 25.94
N GLY A 269 -1.27 -6.89 26.96
CA GLY A 269 -1.49 -8.33 26.94
C GLY A 269 -2.95 -8.77 27.01
N SER A 270 -3.89 -7.83 27.20
CA SER A 270 -5.33 -8.06 27.05
C SER A 270 -5.85 -7.71 25.65
N ALA A 271 -5.06 -7.01 24.84
CA ALA A 271 -5.43 -6.70 23.47
C ALA A 271 -5.48 -7.97 22.62
N THR A 272 -6.53 -8.08 21.81
CA THR A 272 -6.74 -9.19 20.87
C THR A 272 -6.66 -8.73 19.42
N ALA A 273 -6.59 -7.43 19.17
CA ALA A 273 -6.32 -6.82 17.87
C ALA A 273 -5.50 -5.52 18.03
N ASP A 274 -4.57 -5.28 17.10
CA ASP A 274 -3.71 -4.09 17.13
C ASP A 274 -4.48 -2.84 16.69
N ASP A 275 -4.35 -1.75 17.45
CA ASP A 275 -4.97 -0.46 17.16
C ASP A 275 -4.01 0.56 16.53
N GLY A 276 -2.80 0.12 16.18
CA GLY A 276 -1.75 0.99 15.63
C GLY A 276 -1.13 1.93 16.67
N SER A 277 -1.46 1.77 17.96
CA SER A 277 -0.91 2.63 19.03
C SER A 277 0.49 2.22 19.47
N CYS A 278 1.06 1.12 18.98
CA CYS A 278 2.36 0.61 19.42
C CYS A 278 3.46 1.68 19.35
N THR A 279 4.12 1.88 20.49
CA THR A 279 5.23 2.81 20.69
C THR A 279 6.46 2.02 21.08
N TYR A 280 7.58 2.32 20.42
CA TYR A 280 8.83 1.60 20.65
C TYR A 280 9.86 2.50 21.31
N HIS A 281 10.72 1.90 22.15
CA HIS A 281 11.86 2.64 22.68
C HIS A 281 12.71 3.13 21.50
N PRO A 282 13.23 4.37 21.50
CA PRO A 282 13.96 4.91 20.36
C PRO A 282 15.18 4.09 19.91
N SER A 283 15.73 3.25 20.80
CA SER A 283 16.79 2.29 20.46
C SER A 283 16.39 1.23 19.44
N PHE A 284 15.10 0.94 19.29
CA PHE A 284 14.60 -0.01 18.30
C PHE A 284 14.85 0.47 16.87
N TYR A 285 14.97 1.78 16.67
CA TYR A 285 15.30 2.40 15.39
C TYR A 285 16.80 2.51 15.12
N CYS A 286 17.65 2.04 16.05
CA CYS A 286 19.09 2.04 15.82
C CYS A 286 19.48 0.85 14.94
N GLY A 287 20.05 1.15 13.77
CA GLY A 287 20.58 0.15 12.86
C GLY A 287 21.76 -0.61 13.44
N THR A 288 22.11 -1.73 12.82
CA THR A 288 23.27 -2.55 13.18
C THR A 288 24.54 -1.70 13.28
N GLY A 289 25.24 -1.79 14.43
CA GLY A 289 26.44 -1.01 14.71
C GLY A 289 26.20 0.37 15.32
N THR A 290 24.97 0.68 15.75
CA THR A 290 24.65 1.90 16.49
C THR A 290 23.90 1.58 17.79
N ASN A 291 24.12 2.37 18.83
CA ASN A 291 23.43 2.31 20.12
C ASN A 291 22.71 3.63 20.39
N TRP A 292 21.54 3.59 21.02
CA TRP A 292 20.81 4.80 21.42
C TRP A 292 21.50 5.51 22.57
N ASP A 293 21.86 6.77 22.37
CA ASP A 293 22.34 7.67 23.42
C ASP A 293 21.17 8.52 23.94
N GLU A 294 20.72 8.19 25.16
CA GLU A 294 19.67 8.91 25.90
C GLU A 294 19.98 10.40 26.08
N SER A 295 21.23 10.76 26.31
CA SER A 295 21.64 12.15 26.56
C SER A 295 21.69 12.98 25.28
N ALA A 296 22.07 12.34 24.16
CA ALA A 296 22.12 12.97 22.84
C ALA A 296 20.78 12.89 22.09
N GLY A 297 19.85 12.04 22.52
CA GLY A 297 18.56 11.81 21.88
C GLY A 297 18.69 11.28 20.45
N LYS A 298 19.72 10.47 20.18
CA LYS A 298 20.01 9.93 18.84
C LYS A 298 20.76 8.61 18.92
N CYS A 299 20.68 7.80 17.86
CA CYS A 299 21.59 6.68 17.66
C CYS A 299 23.01 7.19 17.41
N THR A 300 23.97 6.68 18.17
CA THR A 300 25.39 6.93 18.02
C THR A 300 26.08 5.65 17.59
N ALA A 301 27.16 5.74 16.82
CA ALA A 301 27.96 4.56 16.48
C ALA A 301 28.32 3.81 17.76
N ASP A 302 28.09 2.49 17.76
CA ASP A 302 28.61 1.66 18.83
C ASP A 302 30.13 1.78 18.76
N SER A 303 30.77 2.12 19.88
CA SER A 303 32.22 2.09 20.06
C SER A 303 32.88 0.74 19.73
N SER A 304 32.08 -0.26 19.34
CA SER A 304 32.45 -1.61 18.92
C SER A 304 32.38 -1.87 17.40
N CYS A 305 32.15 -0.86 16.54
CA CYS A 305 32.12 -1.10 15.09
C CYS A 305 33.41 -1.79 14.62
N THR A 306 33.28 -3.07 14.24
CA THR A 306 34.41 -3.94 13.91
C THR A 306 35.03 -3.44 12.60
N GLY A 307 36.09 -2.66 12.70
CA GLY A 307 36.75 -2.03 11.54
C GLY A 307 37.10 -0.56 11.72
N ASP A 308 36.59 0.12 12.74
CA ASP A 308 37.04 1.47 13.13
C ASP A 308 38.36 1.34 13.91
N LEU A 309 39.46 1.47 13.18
CA LEU A 309 40.81 1.26 13.70
C LEU A 309 41.42 2.53 14.26
N ASP A 310 40.88 3.71 13.92
CA ASP A 310 41.32 5.00 14.48
C ASP A 310 40.37 5.58 15.54
N ALA A 311 39.27 4.88 15.83
CA ALA A 311 38.25 5.18 16.82
C ALA A 311 37.54 6.53 16.58
N ASP A 312 37.38 6.94 15.31
CA ASP A 312 36.69 8.18 14.94
C ASP A 312 35.15 8.05 14.87
N GLY A 313 34.63 6.84 15.04
CA GLY A 313 33.22 6.51 15.02
C GLY A 313 32.68 6.17 13.62
N ALA A 314 33.54 6.02 12.61
CA ALA A 314 33.20 5.58 11.27
C ALA A 314 34.09 4.41 10.81
N VAL A 315 33.63 3.65 9.82
CA VAL A 315 34.50 2.70 9.08
C VAL A 315 34.71 3.29 7.69
N ALA A 316 35.82 3.99 7.52
CA ALA A 316 36.13 4.80 6.35
C ALA A 316 37.53 4.50 5.78
N VAL A 317 37.91 5.24 4.73
CA VAL A 317 39.23 5.12 4.10
C VAL A 317 40.38 5.28 5.11
N PRO A 318 40.32 6.20 6.11
CA PRO A 318 41.32 6.29 7.18
C PRO A 318 41.58 4.95 7.89
N ASP A 319 40.54 4.22 8.29
CA ASP A 319 40.67 2.91 8.95
C ASP A 319 41.37 1.87 8.08
N LEU A 320 40.99 1.81 6.80
CA LEU A 320 41.64 0.92 5.84
C LEU A 320 43.12 1.26 5.69
N LEU A 321 43.47 2.55 5.70
CA LEU A 321 44.87 2.97 5.66
C LEU A 321 45.62 2.63 6.94
N VAL A 322 44.98 2.70 8.11
CA VAL A 322 45.55 2.21 9.37
C VAL A 322 45.86 0.72 9.26
N PHE A 323 44.91 -0.10 8.81
CA PHE A 323 45.14 -1.53 8.58
C PHE A 323 46.28 -1.79 7.60
N LEU A 324 46.25 -1.16 6.42
CA LEU A 324 47.25 -1.36 5.37
C LEU A 324 48.64 -0.86 5.77
N SER A 325 48.74 0.16 6.64
CA SER A 325 50.03 0.62 7.17
C SER A 325 50.68 -0.40 8.10
N ALA A 326 49.86 -1.18 8.81
CA ALA A 326 50.30 -2.23 9.70
C ALA A 326 50.46 -3.60 9.00
N PHE A 327 49.75 -3.80 7.88
CA PHE A 327 49.68 -5.07 7.16
C PHE A 327 51.06 -5.51 6.63
N GLY A 328 51.54 -6.66 7.12
CA GLY A 328 52.83 -7.23 6.73
C GLY A 328 54.00 -6.85 7.63
N ASN A 329 53.80 -6.03 8.66
CA ASN A 329 54.81 -5.83 9.69
C ASN A 329 54.94 -7.09 10.57
N SER A 330 56.17 -7.45 10.92
CA SER A 330 56.44 -8.52 11.87
C SER A 330 56.16 -8.04 13.29
N CYS A 331 55.34 -8.77 14.03
CA CYS A 331 55.18 -8.57 15.47
C CYS A 331 56.40 -9.17 16.18
N GLU A 332 57.34 -8.33 16.60
CA GLU A 332 58.37 -8.70 17.60
C GLU A 332 57.84 -8.47 19.02
#